data_AF-A0A840UZC5-F1
#
_entry.id   AF-A0A840UZC5-F1
#
_cell.length_a   1.000
_cell.length_b   1.000
_cell.length_c   1.000
_cell.angle_alpha   90.00
_cell.angle_beta   90.00
_cell.angle_gamma   90.00
#
_symmetry.space_group_name_H-M   'P 1'
#
loop_
_entity.id
_entity.type
_entity.pdbx_description
1 polymer ?
#
loop_
_entity_poly.entity_id
_entity_poly.type
_entity_poly.pdbx_seq_one_letter_code
_entity_poly.pdbx_strand_id
1 'polypeptide(L)'
;MKTESPRNSPANEGCAAPSGSAPSRIPTRPRCARCQRYITIDTHADNDLWEEVIGERFGPGYICADCFTRAADERLIEWVGRVRFMPYSLASQMRVQASALQRWR
;
A
#
# COMPACT_ATOMS: atom_id res chain seq x y z
N MET A 1 44.42 58.19 -15.84
CA MET A 1 43.34 57.50 -16.59
C MET A 1 43.32 56.06 -16.11
N LYS A 2 42.33 55.67 -15.31
CA LYS A 2 42.18 54.31 -14.78
C LYS A 2 41.17 53.57 -15.66
N THR A 3 41.61 52.48 -16.27
CA THR A 3 40.85 51.58 -17.12
C THR A 3 39.99 50.66 -16.26
N GLU A 4 38.67 50.77 -16.39
CA GLU A 4 37.71 49.77 -15.89
C GLU A 4 37.53 48.70 -16.97
N SER A 5 37.71 47.42 -16.61
CA SER A 5 37.30 46.27 -17.42
C SER A 5 36.26 45.47 -16.64
N PRO A 6 35.15 45.07 -17.29
CA PRO A 6 33.99 44.50 -16.61
C PRO A 6 34.18 43.02 -16.27
N ARG A 7 33.61 42.62 -15.12
CA ARG A 7 33.36 41.23 -14.75
C ARG A 7 32.28 40.67 -15.68
N ASN A 8 32.55 39.55 -16.35
CA ASN A 8 31.51 38.68 -16.88
C ASN A 8 31.82 37.25 -16.43
N SER A 9 31.01 36.77 -15.50
CA SER A 9 30.93 35.37 -15.09
C SER A 9 30.33 34.53 -16.21
N PRO A 10 30.78 33.29 -16.43
CA PRO A 10 30.17 32.39 -17.40
C PRO A 10 28.82 31.90 -16.88
N ALA A 11 27.77 32.05 -17.68
CA ALA A 11 26.51 31.33 -17.52
C ALA A 11 26.77 29.85 -17.80
N ASN A 12 27.03 29.10 -16.74
CA ASN A 12 27.07 27.65 -16.75
C ASN A 12 25.61 27.17 -16.59
N GLU A 13 24.85 27.16 -17.69
CA GLU A 13 23.53 26.54 -17.72
C GLU A 13 23.72 25.03 -17.61
N GLY A 14 23.60 24.56 -16.37
CA GLY A 14 23.78 23.18 -15.97
C GLY A 14 22.94 22.24 -16.83
N CYS A 15 23.61 21.17 -17.25
CA CYS A 15 23.00 20.00 -17.86
C CYS A 15 21.73 19.60 -17.10
N ALA A 16 20.60 19.59 -17.81
CA ALA A 16 19.39 18.95 -17.36
C ALA A 16 19.70 17.49 -16.97
N ALA A 17 19.42 17.12 -15.74
CA ALA A 17 19.55 15.74 -15.28
C ALA A 17 18.50 14.87 -16.02
N PRO A 18 18.89 13.79 -16.72
CA PRO A 18 17.93 12.82 -17.18
C PRO A 18 17.43 12.01 -15.98
N SER A 19 16.18 12.25 -15.62
CA SER A 19 15.18 11.23 -15.28
C SER A 19 15.73 9.92 -14.70
N GLY A 20 16.10 9.91 -13.43
CA GLY A 20 16.24 8.69 -12.65
C GLY A 20 14.88 8.31 -12.08
N SER A 21 14.26 7.28 -12.66
CA SER A 21 13.03 6.62 -12.21
C SER A 21 12.85 6.67 -10.68
N ALA A 22 11.70 7.18 -10.23
CA ALA A 22 11.27 7.06 -8.84
C ALA A 22 11.52 5.62 -8.34
N PRO A 23 12.01 5.43 -7.10
CA PRO A 23 12.35 4.11 -6.60
C PRO A 23 11.16 3.18 -6.82
N SER A 24 11.40 2.06 -7.51
CA SER A 24 10.44 0.95 -7.56
C SER A 24 10.10 0.63 -6.11
N ARG A 25 8.93 1.09 -5.63
CA ARG A 25 8.54 0.94 -4.23
C ARG A 25 8.57 -0.56 -3.95
N ILE A 26 9.55 -0.98 -3.14
CA ILE A 26 9.64 -2.37 -2.68
C ILE A 26 8.26 -2.68 -2.09
N PRO A 27 7.56 -3.73 -2.56
CA PRO A 27 6.21 -3.99 -2.11
C PRO A 27 6.18 -4.15 -0.60
N THR A 28 5.49 -3.24 0.07
CA THR A 28 5.26 -3.33 1.50
C THR A 28 3.99 -4.11 1.75
N ARG A 29 3.91 -4.77 2.91
CA ARG A 29 2.66 -5.35 3.43
C ARG A 29 1.50 -4.38 3.23
N PRO A 30 0.28 -4.86 2.92
CA PRO A 30 -0.86 -3.97 2.78
C PRO A 30 -1.15 -3.29 4.12
N ARG A 31 -1.65 -2.06 4.07
CA ARG A 31 -2.09 -1.32 5.26
C ARG A 31 -3.60 -1.48 5.41
N CYS A 32 -4.05 -1.66 6.64
CA CYS A 32 -5.47 -1.67 6.96
C CYS A 32 -6.10 -0.30 6.65
N ALA A 33 -7.19 -0.27 5.89
CA ALA A 33 -7.88 0.98 5.53
C ALA A 33 -8.38 1.74 6.78
N ARG A 34 -8.77 1.03 7.84
CA ARG A 34 -9.30 1.62 9.09
C ARG A 34 -8.21 2.12 10.04
N CYS A 35 -7.22 1.29 10.38
CA CYS A 35 -6.22 1.62 11.41
C CYS A 35 -4.82 1.93 10.87
N GLN A 36 -4.62 1.84 9.55
CA GLN A 36 -3.36 2.14 8.87
C GLN A 36 -2.13 1.33 9.33
N ARG A 37 -2.33 0.29 10.16
CA ARG A 37 -1.29 -0.68 10.54
C ARG A 37 -1.02 -1.66 9.39
N TYR A 38 0.19 -2.18 9.32
CA TYR A 38 0.54 -3.24 8.38
C TYR A 38 -0.19 -4.54 8.73
N ILE A 39 -0.70 -5.21 7.70
CA ILE A 39 -1.38 -6.48 7.85
C ILE A 39 -0.35 -7.60 7.90
N THR A 40 -0.35 -8.32 9.02
CA THR A 40 0.49 -9.48 9.30
C THR A 40 -0.28 -10.79 9.28
N ILE A 41 -1.60 -10.71 9.47
CA ILE A 41 -2.54 -11.83 9.46
C ILE A 41 -3.59 -11.52 8.40
N ASP A 42 -3.71 -12.39 7.42
CA ASP A 42 -4.80 -12.38 6.46
C ASP A 42 -6.10 -12.84 7.11
N THR A 43 -7.22 -12.30 6.64
CA THR A 43 -8.55 -12.67 7.10
C THR A 43 -9.40 -13.04 5.91
N HIS A 44 -9.83 -14.29 5.85
CA HIS A 44 -10.75 -14.77 4.82
C HIS A 44 -12.09 -15.08 5.48
N ALA A 45 -13.11 -14.31 5.12
CA ALA A 45 -14.50 -14.50 5.55
C ALA A 45 -15.34 -14.94 4.35
N ASP A 46 -16.49 -15.55 4.61
CA ASP A 46 -17.52 -15.72 3.58
C ASP A 46 -17.94 -14.34 3.03
N ASN A 47 -18.29 -14.27 1.74
CA ASN A 47 -18.58 -12.99 1.07
C ASN A 47 -19.73 -12.22 1.74
N ASP A 48 -20.80 -12.93 2.10
CA ASP A 48 -21.96 -12.36 2.78
C ASP A 48 -21.59 -11.82 4.17
N LEU A 49 -20.80 -12.59 4.95
CA LEU A 49 -20.28 -12.11 6.23
C LEU A 49 -19.38 -10.88 6.07
N TRP A 50 -18.53 -10.86 5.04
CA TRP A 50 -17.68 -9.72 4.76
C TRP A 50 -18.50 -8.48 4.41
N GLU A 51 -19.53 -8.61 3.59
CA GLU A 51 -20.45 -7.52 3.24
C GLU A 51 -21.25 -7.03 4.46
N GLU A 52 -21.72 -7.93 5.31
CA GLU A 52 -22.43 -7.58 6.55
C GLU A 52 -21.54 -6.83 7.55
N VAL A 53 -20.30 -7.30 7.74
CA VAL A 53 -19.35 -6.74 8.70
C VAL A 53 -18.65 -5.49 8.18
N ILE A 54 -18.20 -5.50 6.93
CA ILE A 54 -17.40 -4.41 6.35
C ILE A 54 -18.30 -3.50 5.50
N GLY A 55 -19.00 -4.07 4.53
CA GLY A 55 -19.91 -3.34 3.64
C GLY A 55 -19.29 -2.10 2.97
N GLU A 56 -20.15 -1.23 2.43
CA GLU A 56 -19.72 0.03 1.79
C GLU A 56 -19.00 1.00 2.75
N ARG A 57 -19.18 0.81 4.07
CA ARG A 57 -18.76 1.77 5.11
C ARG A 57 -17.25 1.95 5.21
N PHE A 58 -16.48 0.91 4.89
CA PHE A 58 -15.01 0.99 4.98
C PHE A 58 -14.33 1.19 3.62
N GLY A 59 -15.11 1.26 2.53
CA GLY A 59 -14.61 1.51 1.18
C GLY A 59 -13.68 0.41 0.63
N PRO A 60 -13.10 0.62 -0.56
CA PRO A 60 -12.15 -0.32 -1.13
C PRO A 60 -10.84 -0.34 -0.33
N GLY A 61 -10.37 -1.52 0.06
CA GLY A 61 -9.10 -1.69 0.74
C GLY A 61 -9.04 -2.95 1.59
N TYR A 62 -7.85 -3.26 2.11
CA TYR A 62 -7.68 -4.38 3.04
C TYR A 62 -8.09 -3.97 4.45
N ILE A 63 -8.75 -4.87 5.17
CA ILE A 63 -9.08 -4.70 6.60
C ILE A 63 -8.31 -5.74 7.41
N CYS A 64 -7.64 -5.32 8.49
CA CYS A 64 -6.93 -6.24 9.37
C CYS A 64 -7.91 -7.01 10.26
N ALA A 65 -7.50 -8.21 10.70
CA ALA A 65 -8.26 -9.07 11.62
C ALA A 65 -8.88 -8.28 12.80
N ASP A 66 -8.07 -7.50 13.53
CA ASP A 66 -8.56 -6.71 14.67
C ASP A 66 -9.68 -5.70 14.30
N CYS A 67 -9.59 -5.10 13.12
CA CYS A 67 -10.60 -4.12 12.69
C CYS A 67 -11.87 -4.80 12.19
N PHE A 68 -11.74 -6.02 11.64
CA PHE A 68 -12.86 -6.85 11.23
C PHE A 68 -13.61 -7.36 12.46
N THR A 69 -12.93 -8.01 13.41
CA THR A 69 -13.56 -8.58 14.61
C THR A 69 -14.26 -7.50 15.42
N ARG A 70 -13.60 -6.36 15.64
CA ARG A 70 -14.23 -5.21 16.31
C ARG A 70 -15.49 -4.72 15.57
N ALA A 71 -15.48 -4.69 14.24
CA ALA A 71 -16.63 -4.25 13.46
C ALA A 71 -17.80 -5.25 13.50
N ALA A 72 -17.50 -6.56 13.64
CA ALA A 72 -18.50 -7.60 13.81
C ALA A 72 -19.09 -7.55 15.23
N ASP A 73 -18.25 -7.41 16.25
CA ASP A 73 -18.64 -7.30 17.65
C ASP A 73 -19.50 -6.05 17.90
N GLU A 74 -19.11 -4.88 17.35
CA GLU A 74 -19.89 -3.63 17.38
C GLU A 74 -21.30 -3.78 16.78
N ARG A 75 -21.50 -4.78 15.92
CA ARG A 75 -22.78 -5.09 15.25
C ARG A 75 -23.46 -6.35 15.77
N LEU A 76 -22.88 -7.03 16.76
CA LEU A 76 -23.38 -8.31 17.29
C LEU A 76 -23.57 -9.39 16.20
N ILE A 77 -22.68 -9.41 15.20
CA ILE A 77 -22.70 -10.40 14.13
C ILE A 77 -21.88 -11.62 14.56
N GLU A 78 -22.48 -12.81 14.52
CA GLU A 78 -21.77 -14.06 14.78
C GLU A 78 -20.82 -14.39 13.63
N TRP A 79 -19.53 -14.44 13.91
CA TRP A 79 -18.47 -14.63 12.92
C TRP A 79 -17.58 -15.85 13.22
N VAL A 80 -17.72 -16.46 14.40
CA VAL A 80 -16.90 -17.61 14.79
C VAL A 80 -17.25 -18.81 13.90
N GLY A 81 -16.23 -19.42 13.30
CA GLY A 81 -16.39 -20.54 12.37
C GLY A 81 -16.62 -20.15 10.91
N ARG A 82 -16.94 -18.88 10.63
CA ARG A 82 -17.12 -18.32 9.28
C ARG A 82 -15.94 -17.47 8.80
N VAL A 83 -14.92 -17.36 9.63
CA VAL A 83 -13.66 -16.66 9.36
C VAL A 83 -12.49 -17.62 9.51
N ARG A 84 -11.52 -17.47 8.61
CA ARG A 84 -10.20 -18.11 8.70
C ARG A 84 -9.12 -17.04 8.78
N PHE A 85 -8.25 -17.16 9.78
CA PHE A 85 -7.06 -16.33 9.91
C PHE A 85 -5.84 -17.09 9.41
N MET A 86 -5.08 -16.47 8.51
CA MET A 86 -3.91 -17.09 7.91
C MET A 86 -2.70 -16.15 8.03
N PRO A 87 -1.48 -16.66 8.26
CA PRO A 87 -0.29 -15.80 8.27
C PRO A 87 -0.13 -15.11 6.91
N TYR A 88 -0.04 -13.78 6.90
CA TYR A 88 0.22 -13.03 5.68
C TYR A 88 1.73 -13.08 5.39
N SER A 89 2.16 -14.01 4.53
CA SER A 89 3.57 -14.17 4.15
C SER A 89 3.98 -13.08 3.17
N LEU A 90 4.92 -12.22 3.59
CA LEU A 90 5.53 -11.20 2.72
C LEU A 90 6.15 -11.85 1.47
N ALA A 91 6.82 -13.00 1.63
CA ALA A 91 7.41 -13.75 0.53
C ALA A 91 6.36 -14.27 -0.47
N SER A 92 5.18 -14.67 0.01
CA SER A 92 4.07 -15.07 -0.87
C SER A 92 3.47 -13.86 -1.60
N GLN A 93 3.32 -12.72 -0.92
CA GLN A 93 2.83 -11.49 -1.53
C GLN A 93 3.75 -10.99 -2.65
N MET A 94 5.06 -10.99 -2.41
CA MET A 94 6.06 -10.60 -3.42
C MET A 94 6.00 -11.51 -4.65
N ARG A 95 5.78 -12.83 -4.47
CA ARG A 95 5.67 -13.79 -5.59
C ARG A 95 4.42 -13.57 -6.44
N VAL A 96 3.25 -13.38 -5.82
CA VAL A 96 1.99 -13.10 -6.54
C VAL A 96 2.13 -11.82 -7.38
N GLN A 97 2.72 -10.78 -6.80
CA GLN A 97 2.90 -9.50 -7.49
C GLN A 97 3.96 -9.55 -8.60
N ALA A 98 5.09 -10.24 -8.38
CA ALA A 98 6.08 -10.47 -9.43
C ALA A 98 5.47 -11.20 -10.63
N SER A 99 4.62 -12.19 -10.38
CA SER A 99 3.90 -12.93 -11.41
C SER A 99 2.89 -12.04 -12.15
N ALA A 100 2.19 -11.15 -11.43
CA ALA A 100 1.28 -10.18 -12.03
C ALA A 100 2.04 -9.22 -12.96
N LEU A 101 3.21 -8.70 -12.56
CA LEU A 101 4.03 -7.79 -13.38
C LEU A 101 4.59 -8.46 -14.64
N GLN A 102 4.92 -9.74 -14.59
CA GLN A 102 5.39 -10.51 -15.76
C GLN A 102 4.29 -10.74 -16.79
N ARG A 103 3.03 -10.81 -16.37
CA ARG A 103 1.87 -11.06 -17.26
C ARG A 103 1.55 -9.90 -18.20
N TRP A 104 2.10 -8.71 -17.96
CA TRP A 104 1.89 -7.49 -18.75
C TRP A 104 3.13 -7.09 -19.56
N ARG A 105 4.13 -7.96 -19.64
CA ARG A 105 5.29 -7.83 -20.55
C ARG A 105 5.13 -8.78 -21.71
#